data_AF-M0B7E8-F1
#
_entry.id   AF-M0B7E8-F1
#
_cell.length_a   1.000
_cell.length_b   1.000
_cell.length_c   1.000
_cell.angle_alpha   90.00
_cell.angle_beta   90.00
_cell.angle_gamma   90.00
#
_symmetry.space_group_name_H-M   'P 1'
#
loop_
_entity.id
_entity.type
_entity.pdbx_description
1 polymer ?
#
loop_
_entity_poly.entity_id
_entity_poly.type
_entity_poly.pdbx_seq_one_letter_code
_entity_poly.pdbx_strand_id
1 'polypeptide(L)'
;MNESSERTDKRMELGRILFLLGAFATHAFVGYALVRGCTDVDPRLGLAFGLLPDGDFLFPADWGWPFVHRGLTHTPLFAVGLLAGLYLASRNRSVALAGGLAIGSHLAIDSLSPMGIRWLFPLRTAWNPSPGLAVHSPAATALLWTAALGILAFRAIQRRSHDREPTTDHKQEHDDKQPTPTPDATTELE
;
A
#
# COMPACT_ATOMS: atom_id res chain seq x y z
N MET A 1 37.90 -27.90 -12.95
CA MET A 1 36.95 -27.02 -12.23
C MET A 1 36.10 -27.94 -11.35
N ASN A 2 36.07 -27.70 -10.03
CA ASN A 2 35.74 -28.71 -9.02
C ASN A 2 34.23 -28.72 -8.71
N GLU A 3 33.55 -29.88 -8.74
CA GLU A 3 32.09 -30.00 -8.51
C GLU A 3 31.61 -29.40 -7.17
N SER A 4 32.49 -29.38 -6.17
CA SER A 4 32.24 -28.76 -4.86
C SER A 4 32.06 -27.24 -4.95
N SER A 5 32.81 -26.58 -5.84
CA SER A 5 32.70 -25.14 -6.09
C SER A 5 31.36 -24.79 -6.74
N GLU A 6 30.97 -25.56 -7.77
CA GLU A 6 29.72 -25.35 -8.50
C GLU A 6 28.48 -25.57 -7.60
N ARG A 7 28.52 -26.58 -6.73
CA ARG A 7 27.43 -26.86 -5.77
C ARG A 7 27.29 -25.76 -4.71
N THR A 8 28.38 -25.08 -4.37
CA THR A 8 28.38 -23.98 -3.40
C THR A 8 27.80 -22.72 -4.03
N ASP A 9 28.20 -22.39 -5.26
CA ASP A 9 27.65 -21.25 -6.02
C ASP A 9 26.14 -21.37 -6.21
N LYS A 10 25.63 -22.53 -6.66
CA LYS A 10 24.18 -22.75 -6.85
C LYS A 10 23.38 -22.56 -5.57
N ARG A 11 23.94 -22.96 -4.42
CA ARG A 11 23.27 -22.77 -3.12
C ARG A 11 23.26 -21.31 -2.66
N MET A 12 24.36 -20.59 -2.87
CA MET A 12 24.40 -19.16 -2.56
C MET A 12 23.45 -18.36 -3.46
N GLU A 13 23.38 -18.71 -4.74
CA GLU A 13 22.46 -18.08 -5.69
C GLU A 13 21.00 -18.31 -5.32
N LEU A 14 20.62 -19.56 -5.01
CA LEU A 14 19.27 -19.88 -4.55
C LEU A 14 18.89 -19.12 -3.28
N GLY A 15 19.81 -19.04 -2.31
CA GLY A 15 19.60 -18.28 -1.08
C GLY A 15 19.33 -16.79 -1.35
N ARG A 16 20.11 -16.17 -2.25
CA ARG A 16 19.89 -14.79 -2.69
C ARG A 16 18.53 -14.60 -3.37
N ILE A 17 18.15 -15.51 -4.27
CA ILE A 17 16.87 -15.45 -4.97
C ILE A 17 15.71 -15.51 -3.97
N LEU A 18 15.74 -16.47 -3.05
CA LEU A 18 14.69 -16.63 -2.03
C LEU A 18 14.62 -15.41 -1.11
N PHE A 19 15.76 -14.84 -0.73
CA PHE A 19 15.82 -13.62 0.05
C PHE A 19 15.14 -12.44 -0.68
N LEU A 20 15.50 -12.20 -1.95
CA LEU A 20 14.92 -11.11 -2.74
C LEU A 20 13.42 -11.30 -2.97
N LEU A 21 12.99 -12.52 -3.31
CA LEU A 21 11.56 -12.84 -3.44
C LEU A 21 10.80 -12.57 -2.14
N GLY A 22 11.38 -12.95 -1.00
CA GLY A 22 10.81 -12.68 0.32
C GLY A 22 10.70 -11.18 0.62
N ALA A 23 11.75 -10.41 0.32
CA ALA A 23 11.75 -8.95 0.49
C ALA A 23 10.70 -8.27 -0.39
N PHE A 24 10.68 -8.54 -1.70
CA PHE A 24 9.68 -8.00 -2.63
C PHE A 24 8.26 -8.37 -2.21
N ALA A 25 8.01 -9.64 -1.88
CA ALA A 25 6.70 -10.10 -1.44
C ALA A 25 6.26 -9.37 -0.16
N THR A 26 7.19 -9.10 0.76
CA THR A 26 6.91 -8.38 1.99
C THR A 26 6.49 -6.94 1.71
N HIS A 27 7.25 -6.20 0.90
CA HIS A 27 6.90 -4.82 0.57
C HIS A 27 5.58 -4.72 -0.20
N ALA A 28 5.36 -5.60 -1.18
CA ALA A 28 4.10 -5.66 -1.90
C ALA A 28 2.92 -5.97 -0.98
N PHE A 29 3.04 -7.01 -0.15
CA PHE A 29 1.96 -7.48 0.71
C PHE A 29 1.61 -6.46 1.80
N VAL A 30 2.60 -5.87 2.45
CA VAL A 30 2.40 -4.80 3.44
C VAL A 30 1.78 -3.57 2.79
N GLY A 31 2.29 -3.14 1.63
CA GLY A 31 1.72 -2.02 0.86
C GLY A 31 0.25 -2.26 0.50
N TYR A 32 -0.07 -3.45 -0.02
CA TYR A 32 -1.46 -3.85 -0.32
C TYR A 32 -2.36 -3.80 0.93
N ALA A 33 -1.90 -4.37 2.04
CA ALA A 33 -2.68 -4.42 3.28
C ALA A 33 -2.96 -3.02 3.83
N LEU A 34 -1.97 -2.14 3.83
CA LEU A 34 -2.14 -0.75 4.27
C LEU A 34 -3.10 0.03 3.37
N VAL A 35 -2.96 -0.06 2.05
CA VAL A 35 -3.88 0.63 1.14
C VAL A 35 -5.29 0.08 1.28
N ARG A 36 -5.47 -1.25 1.33
CA ARG A 36 -6.78 -1.88 1.52
C ARG A 36 -7.42 -1.52 2.86
N GLY A 37 -6.61 -1.44 3.91
CA GLY A 37 -7.06 -1.19 5.28
C GLY A 37 -7.40 0.26 5.56
N CYS A 38 -6.64 1.20 4.97
CA CYS A 38 -6.69 2.62 5.33
C CYS A 38 -7.34 3.50 4.26
N THR A 39 -7.68 2.96 3.10
CA THR A 39 -8.27 3.73 1.99
C THR A 39 -9.40 2.97 1.31
N ASP A 40 -10.14 3.67 0.43
CA ASP A 40 -11.19 3.09 -0.43
C ASP A 40 -10.79 3.01 -1.91
N VAL A 41 -9.53 3.29 -2.25
CA VAL A 41 -9.02 3.11 -3.61
C VAL A 41 -8.67 1.64 -3.89
N ASP A 42 -8.35 1.33 -5.16
CA ASP A 42 -7.91 -0.01 -5.54
C ASP A 42 -6.66 -0.42 -4.75
N PRO A 43 -6.71 -1.49 -3.93
CA PRO A 43 -5.59 -1.93 -3.12
C PRO A 43 -4.40 -2.42 -3.95
N ARG A 44 -4.58 -2.72 -5.25
CA ARG A 44 -3.48 -3.05 -6.16
C ARG A 44 -2.49 -1.89 -6.33
N LEU A 45 -2.92 -0.65 -6.08
CA LEU A 45 -1.99 0.49 -5.98
C LEU A 45 -0.95 0.26 -4.88
N GLY A 46 -1.34 -0.37 -3.77
CA GLY A 46 -0.42 -0.72 -2.69
C GLY A 46 0.65 -1.74 -3.09
N LEU A 47 0.31 -2.70 -3.96
CA LEU A 47 1.30 -3.63 -4.53
C LEU A 47 2.30 -2.88 -5.41
N ALA A 48 1.79 -2.08 -6.35
CA ALA A 48 2.61 -1.36 -7.32
C ALA A 48 3.55 -0.37 -6.64
N PHE A 49 3.02 0.50 -5.77
CA PHE A 49 3.80 1.50 -5.06
C PHE A 49 4.69 0.90 -3.96
N GLY A 50 4.33 -0.25 -3.40
CA GLY A 50 5.18 -0.98 -2.45
C GLY A 50 6.44 -1.56 -3.09
N LEU A 51 6.39 -1.90 -4.38
CA LEU A 51 7.54 -2.40 -5.15
C LEU A 51 8.29 -1.31 -5.91
N LEU A 52 7.72 -0.11 -6.00
CA LEU A 52 8.26 0.94 -6.86
C LEU A 52 9.67 1.42 -6.46
N PRO A 53 10.04 1.54 -5.16
CA PRO A 53 11.42 1.86 -4.78
C PRO A 53 12.45 0.86 -5.33
N ASP A 54 12.09 -0.42 -5.37
CA ASP A 54 12.91 -1.51 -5.92
C ASP A 54 12.99 -1.50 -7.45
N GLY A 55 12.34 -0.56 -8.14
CA GLY A 55 12.53 -0.35 -9.57
C GLY A 55 14.00 -0.03 -9.94
N ASP A 56 14.82 0.35 -8.96
CA ASP A 56 16.27 0.54 -9.14
C ASP A 56 17.05 -0.75 -9.47
N PHE A 57 16.48 -1.94 -9.23
CA PHE A 57 17.04 -3.19 -9.73
C PHE A 57 17.04 -3.29 -11.27
N LEU A 58 16.29 -2.44 -11.96
CA LEU A 58 16.27 -2.36 -13.42
C LEU A 58 17.43 -1.50 -13.97
N PHE A 59 18.13 -0.76 -13.12
CA PHE A 59 19.26 0.06 -13.55
C PHE A 59 20.50 -0.83 -13.79
N PRO A 60 21.27 -0.57 -14.86
CA PRO A 60 22.55 -1.24 -15.05
C PRO A 60 23.48 -1.02 -13.86
N ALA A 61 24.05 -2.10 -13.33
CA ALA A 61 24.93 -2.05 -12.15
C ALA A 61 26.13 -1.10 -12.34
N ASP A 62 26.61 -0.97 -13.57
CA ASP A 62 27.77 -0.12 -13.94
C ASP A 62 27.48 1.38 -13.85
N TRP A 63 26.21 1.79 -13.73
CA TRP A 63 25.86 3.20 -13.50
C TRP A 63 26.30 3.70 -12.12
N GLY A 64 26.49 2.77 -11.17
CA GLY A 64 26.96 3.09 -9.84
C GLY A 64 26.00 3.99 -9.06
N TRP A 65 26.48 4.53 -7.95
CA TRP A 65 25.66 5.37 -7.09
C TRP A 65 25.37 6.73 -7.77
N PRO A 66 24.12 7.26 -7.74
CA PRO A 66 22.97 6.85 -6.91
C PRO A 66 21.97 5.91 -7.62
N PHE A 67 22.34 5.26 -8.72
CA PHE A 67 21.45 4.36 -9.50
C PHE A 67 21.63 2.88 -9.15
N VAL A 68 21.98 2.58 -7.90
CA VAL A 68 22.07 1.21 -7.36
C VAL A 68 20.95 0.99 -6.37
N HIS A 69 20.70 -0.27 -6.00
CA HIS A 69 19.74 -0.62 -4.95
C HIS A 69 19.98 0.21 -3.68
N ARG A 70 18.92 0.85 -3.17
CA ARG A 70 18.94 1.82 -2.05
C ARG A 70 19.62 3.15 -2.36
N GLY A 71 19.67 3.47 -3.64
CA GLY A 71 20.07 4.76 -4.17
C GLY A 71 18.90 5.73 -4.25
N LEU A 72 18.77 6.42 -5.38
CA LEU A 72 17.84 7.54 -5.60
C LEU A 72 16.37 7.19 -5.27
N THR A 73 15.89 6.03 -5.72
CA THR A 73 14.48 5.62 -5.60
C THR A 73 14.06 5.33 -4.16
N HIS A 74 15.03 5.03 -3.29
CA HIS A 74 14.83 4.78 -1.86
C HIS A 74 14.99 6.04 -1.01
N THR A 75 15.01 7.23 -1.62
CA THR A 75 15.17 8.49 -0.87
C THR A 75 13.82 9.13 -0.55
N PRO A 76 13.68 9.80 0.61
CA PRO A 76 12.46 10.55 0.93
C PRO A 76 12.16 11.65 -0.09
N LEU A 77 13.20 12.27 -0.65
CA LEU A 77 13.03 13.30 -1.69
C LEU A 77 12.39 12.72 -2.94
N PHE A 78 12.85 11.55 -3.41
CA PHE A 78 12.23 10.84 -4.54
C PHE A 78 10.78 10.48 -4.22
N ALA A 79 10.52 9.93 -3.04
CA ALA A 79 9.16 9.59 -2.61
C ALA A 79 8.25 10.82 -2.63
N VAL A 80 8.65 11.94 -2.02
CA VAL A 80 7.86 13.19 -2.02
C VAL A 80 7.61 13.70 -3.43
N GLY A 81 8.64 13.71 -4.29
CA GLY A 81 8.51 14.14 -5.68
C GLY A 81 7.52 13.28 -6.46
N LEU A 82 7.58 11.95 -6.28
CA LEU A 82 6.66 11.03 -6.90
C LEU A 82 5.22 11.22 -6.40
N LEU A 83 5.00 11.36 -5.09
CA LEU A 83 3.67 11.58 -4.53
C LEU A 83 3.08 12.92 -4.97
N ALA A 84 3.90 13.96 -5.05
CA ALA A 84 3.50 15.24 -5.62
C ALA A 84 3.10 15.08 -7.10
N GLY A 85 3.91 14.41 -7.91
CA GLY A 85 3.60 14.12 -9.31
C GLY A 85 2.31 13.32 -9.48
N LEU A 86 2.12 12.27 -8.67
CA LEU A 86 0.92 11.45 -8.65
C LEU A 86 -0.32 12.26 -8.27
N TYR A 87 -0.20 13.14 -7.28
CA TYR A 87 -1.28 14.06 -6.91
C TYR A 87 -1.58 15.07 -8.03
N LEU A 88 -0.56 15.66 -8.65
CA LEU A 88 -0.75 16.62 -9.75
C LEU A 88 -1.42 15.97 -10.96
N ALA A 89 -1.04 14.73 -11.30
CA ALA A 89 -1.58 13.99 -12.43
C ALA A 89 -3.00 13.47 -12.20
N SER A 90 -3.27 12.88 -11.03
CA SER A 90 -4.58 12.31 -10.72
C SER A 90 -5.59 13.31 -10.15
N ARG A 91 -5.10 14.41 -9.56
CA ARG A 91 -5.85 15.34 -8.70
C ARG A 91 -6.63 14.65 -7.57
N ASN A 92 -6.25 13.43 -7.22
CA ASN A 92 -6.93 12.59 -6.26
C ASN A 92 -6.05 12.37 -5.01
N ARG A 93 -6.47 12.96 -3.89
CA ARG A 93 -5.76 12.85 -2.61
C ARG A 93 -5.68 11.41 -2.11
N SER A 94 -6.70 10.58 -2.38
CA SER A 94 -6.74 9.19 -1.94
C SER A 94 -5.72 8.32 -2.68
N VAL A 95 -5.46 8.61 -3.96
CA VAL A 95 -4.41 7.94 -4.74
C VAL A 95 -3.02 8.34 -4.23
N ALA A 96 -2.81 9.63 -3.95
CA ALA A 96 -1.56 10.10 -3.34
C ALA A 96 -1.34 9.51 -1.94
N LEU A 97 -2.39 9.42 -1.13
CA LEU A 97 -2.34 8.76 0.19
C LEU A 97 -2.00 7.27 0.07
N ALA A 98 -2.61 6.56 -0.88
CA ALA A 98 -2.31 5.15 -1.12
C ALA A 98 -0.84 4.94 -1.52
N GLY A 99 -0.32 5.77 -2.43
CA GLY A 99 1.10 5.78 -2.77
C GLY A 99 1.98 6.08 -1.56
N GLY A 100 1.59 7.05 -0.73
CA GLY A 100 2.32 7.44 0.47
C GLY A 100 2.39 6.35 1.53
N LEU A 101 1.29 5.62 1.75
CA LEU A 101 1.28 4.46 2.65
C LEU A 101 2.19 3.34 2.15
N ALA A 102 2.10 3.02 0.86
CA ALA A 102 2.86 1.92 0.26
C ALA A 102 4.37 2.24 0.21
N ILE A 103 4.77 3.39 -0.35
CA ILE A 103 6.18 3.80 -0.40
C ILE A 103 6.70 4.08 1.00
N GLY A 104 5.91 4.75 1.85
CA GLY A 104 6.30 5.05 3.22
C GLY A 104 6.59 3.80 4.03
N SER A 105 5.75 2.76 3.92
CA SER A 105 6.00 1.49 4.60
C SER A 105 7.23 0.77 4.04
N HIS A 106 7.45 0.81 2.72
CA HIS A 106 8.67 0.28 2.12
C HIS A 106 9.90 0.95 2.74
N LEU A 107 9.96 2.29 2.70
CA LEU A 107 11.10 3.04 3.24
C LEU A 107 11.27 2.83 4.76
N ALA A 108 10.18 2.74 5.51
CA ALA A 108 10.23 2.50 6.94
C ALA A 108 10.85 1.13 7.26
N ILE A 109 10.43 0.07 6.58
CA ILE A 109 10.98 -1.28 6.74
C ILE A 109 12.47 -1.28 6.39
N ASP A 110 12.83 -0.72 5.24
CA ASP A 110 14.20 -0.77 4.76
C ASP A 110 15.17 0.11 5.56
N SER A 111 14.68 1.17 6.20
CA SER A 111 15.46 2.00 7.12
C SER A 111 15.95 1.22 8.33
N LEU A 112 15.25 0.17 8.73
CA LEU A 112 15.61 -0.66 9.88
C LEU A 112 16.69 -1.70 9.55
N SER A 113 16.88 -2.00 8.28
CA SER A 113 17.82 -3.04 7.82
C SER A 113 19.27 -2.57 7.77
N PRO A 114 20.29 -3.47 7.77
CA PRO A 114 21.71 -3.07 7.82
C PRO A 114 22.16 -2.11 6.74
N MET A 115 21.66 -2.19 5.50
CA MET A 115 22.05 -1.22 4.47
C MET A 115 21.36 0.15 4.64
N GLY A 116 20.29 0.25 5.44
CA GLY A 116 19.56 1.48 5.73
C GLY A 116 19.00 2.20 4.50
N ILE A 117 18.60 3.45 4.71
CA ILE A 117 18.15 4.42 3.69
C ILE A 117 18.81 5.79 3.95
N ARG A 118 19.25 6.45 2.88
CA ARG A 118 19.84 7.80 2.94
C ARG A 118 18.77 8.88 3.04
N TRP A 119 18.21 9.05 4.24
CA TRP A 119 17.12 10.01 4.51
C TRP A 119 17.44 11.46 4.13
N LEU A 120 18.70 11.89 4.24
CA LEU A 120 19.13 13.27 3.95
C LEU A 120 19.78 13.44 2.58
N PHE A 121 19.73 12.45 1.68
CA PHE A 121 20.19 12.66 0.31
C PHE A 121 19.31 13.70 -0.41
N PRO A 122 19.87 14.64 -1.20
CA PRO A 122 21.30 14.79 -1.56
C PRO A 122 22.12 15.68 -0.62
N LEU A 123 21.51 16.26 0.43
CA LEU A 123 22.18 17.16 1.36
C LEU A 123 23.32 16.50 2.14
N ARG A 124 23.17 15.21 2.47
CA ARG A 124 24.24 14.40 3.08
C ARG A 124 24.29 13.04 2.41
N THR A 125 25.33 12.83 1.60
CA THR A 125 25.50 11.59 0.85
C THR A 125 26.07 10.47 1.71
N ALA A 126 26.96 10.75 2.67
CA ALA A 126 27.58 9.73 3.52
C ALA A 126 26.79 9.37 4.79
N TRP A 127 25.73 10.12 5.12
CA TRP A 127 24.95 9.90 6.35
C TRP A 127 23.85 8.86 6.13
N ASN A 128 23.98 7.71 6.80
CA ASN A 128 23.07 6.57 6.66
C ASN A 128 22.88 5.87 8.02
N PRO A 129 22.11 6.45 8.94
CA PRO A 129 21.83 5.80 10.21
C PRO A 129 20.96 4.56 9.98
N SER A 130 21.40 3.42 10.50
CA SER A 130 20.61 2.18 10.50
C SER A 130 20.78 1.46 11.84
N PRO A 131 19.69 0.92 12.42
CA PRO A 131 19.76 0.07 13.61
C PRO A 131 20.26 -1.35 13.30
N GLY A 132 20.43 -1.73 12.03
CA GLY A 132 21.02 -3.02 11.66
C GLY A 132 20.15 -4.25 11.89
N LEU A 133 18.82 -4.10 11.93
CA LEU A 133 17.89 -5.18 12.22
C LEU A 133 17.70 -6.11 11.02
N ALA A 134 17.61 -7.42 11.27
CA ALA A 134 17.33 -8.42 10.24
C ALA A 134 15.84 -8.43 9.84
N VAL A 135 15.32 -7.32 9.32
CA VAL A 135 13.89 -7.12 9.01
C VAL A 135 13.35 -8.01 7.90
N HIS A 136 14.24 -8.56 7.06
CA HIS A 136 13.91 -9.55 6.02
C HIS A 136 14.27 -10.97 6.44
N SER A 137 14.51 -11.22 7.73
CA SER A 137 14.63 -12.57 8.27
C SER A 137 13.26 -13.27 8.27
N PRO A 138 13.21 -14.61 8.24
CA PRO A 138 11.93 -15.34 8.26
C PRO A 138 10.99 -14.93 9.40
N ALA A 139 11.54 -14.69 10.61
CA ALA A 139 10.76 -14.28 11.77
C ALA A 139 10.18 -12.86 11.61
N ALA A 140 10.98 -11.90 11.14
CA ALA A 140 10.52 -10.53 10.92
C ALA A 140 9.49 -10.47 9.77
N THR A 141 9.72 -11.22 8.69
CA THR A 141 8.76 -11.39 7.59
C THR A 141 7.43 -11.94 8.09
N ALA A 142 7.44 -13.02 8.87
CA ALA A 142 6.22 -13.61 9.44
C ALA A 142 5.46 -12.62 10.34
N LEU A 143 6.17 -11.82 11.12
CA LEU A 143 5.57 -10.78 11.96
C LEU A 143 4.90 -9.68 11.13
N LEU A 144 5.61 -9.15 10.13
CA LEU A 144 5.09 -8.13 9.21
C LEU A 144 3.85 -8.64 8.46
N TRP A 145 3.88 -9.88 7.98
CA TRP A 145 2.76 -10.50 7.28
C TRP A 145 1.57 -10.73 8.21
N THR A 146 1.82 -11.13 9.46
CA THR A 146 0.77 -11.29 10.47
C THR A 146 0.11 -9.96 10.78
N ALA A 147 0.88 -8.89 10.93
CA ALA A 147 0.35 -7.54 11.09
C ALA A 147 -0.49 -7.09 9.88
N ALA A 148 0.01 -7.33 8.66
CA ALA A 148 -0.71 -7.06 7.42
C ALA A 148 -2.04 -7.83 7.32
N LEU A 149 -2.05 -9.11 7.67
CA LEU A 149 -3.26 -9.93 7.77
C LEU A 149 -4.23 -9.38 8.82
N GLY A 150 -3.74 -8.92 9.96
CA GLY A 150 -4.53 -8.27 11.00
C GLY A 150 -5.26 -7.02 10.48
N ILE A 151 -4.57 -6.16 9.72
CA ILE A 151 -5.16 -4.99 9.08
C ILE A 151 -6.28 -5.40 8.11
N LEU A 152 -6.04 -6.42 7.28
CA LEU A 152 -7.02 -6.94 6.32
C LEU A 152 -8.25 -7.54 7.02
N ALA A 153 -8.04 -8.34 8.07
CA ALA A 153 -9.10 -8.96 8.84
C ALA A 153 -9.97 -7.90 9.53
N PHE A 154 -9.34 -6.88 10.15
CA PHE A 154 -10.05 -5.78 10.77
C PHE A 154 -10.94 -5.01 9.78
N ARG A 155 -10.40 -4.68 8.60
CA ARG A 155 -11.18 -4.00 7.54
C ARG A 155 -12.37 -4.86 7.06
N ALA A 156 -12.19 -6.17 6.95
CA ALA A 156 -13.25 -7.09 6.54
C ALA A 156 -14.38 -7.17 7.57
N ILE A 157 -14.04 -7.16 8.87
CA ILE A 157 -15.01 -7.15 9.97
C ILE A 157 -15.82 -5.85 9.95
N GLN A 158 -15.17 -4.69 9.81
CA GLN A 158 -15.86 -3.40 9.78
C GLN A 158 -16.89 -3.28 8.64
N ARG A 159 -16.55 -3.74 7.43
CA ARG A 159 -17.49 -3.69 6.29
C ARG A 159 -18.74 -4.52 6.53
N ARG A 160 -18.60 -5.72 7.11
CA ARG A 160 -19.75 -6.58 7.45
C ARG A 160 -20.69 -5.95 8.46
N SER A 161 -20.17 -5.16 9.41
CA SER A 161 -21.01 -4.47 10.39
C SER A 161 -21.83 -3.36 9.73
N HIS A 162 -21.26 -2.62 8.77
CA HIS A 162 -21.97 -1.56 8.05
C HIS A 162 -23.09 -2.12 7.16
N ASP A 163 -22.90 -3.27 6.52
CA ASP A 163 -23.93 -3.89 5.67
C ASP A 163 -25.09 -4.51 6.47
N ARG A 164 -24.93 -4.68 7.78
CA ARG A 164 -25.93 -5.30 8.67
C ARG A 164 -26.84 -4.32 9.37
N GLU A 165 -26.57 -3.01 9.30
CA GLU A 165 -27.47 -2.02 9.85
C GLU A 165 -28.69 -1.96 8.92
N PRO A 166 -29.85 -2.52 9.32
CA PRO A 166 -31.03 -2.46 8.48
C PRO A 166 -31.40 -0.98 8.42
N THR A 167 -31.50 -0.42 7.22
CA THR A 167 -32.37 0.74 7.00
C THR A 167 -33.69 0.38 7.66
N THR A 168 -33.95 0.96 8.82
CA THR A 168 -35.25 0.93 9.45
C THR A 168 -36.17 1.58 8.44
N ASP A 169 -36.80 0.72 7.66
CA ASP A 169 -37.90 1.01 6.77
C ASP A 169 -39.05 1.45 7.68
N HIS A 170 -38.95 2.68 8.20
CA HIS A 170 -40.07 3.44 8.69
C HIS A 170 -40.92 3.86 7.49
N LYS A 171 -41.38 2.88 6.72
CA LYS A 171 -42.69 2.94 6.11
C LYS A 171 -43.69 2.79 7.24
N GLN A 172 -43.92 3.91 7.91
CA GLN A 172 -45.16 4.17 8.61
C GLN A 172 -46.25 4.24 7.52
N GLU A 173 -46.65 3.08 7.02
CA GLU A 173 -47.84 2.87 6.22
C GLU A 173 -49.01 3.05 7.19
N HIS A 174 -49.31 4.32 7.47
CA HIS A 174 -50.56 4.69 8.10
C HIS A 174 -51.64 4.50 7.05
N ASP A 175 -52.13 3.27 6.99
CA ASP A 175 -53.43 2.93 6.47
C ASP A 175 -54.45 3.75 7.25
N ASP A 176 -55.00 4.80 6.63
CA ASP A 176 -56.26 5.38 7.08
C ASP A 176 -57.12 5.74 5.88
N LYS A 177 -58.29 5.12 5.89
CA LYS A 177 -59.29 5.12 4.83
C LYS A 177 -59.96 6.49 4.68
N GLN A 178 -60.17 6.84 3.42
CA GLN A 178 -61.01 7.88 2.81
C GLN A 178 -62.28 8.32 3.58
N PRO A 179 -62.77 9.56 3.34
CA PRO A 179 -63.85 9.65 2.35
C PRO A 179 -63.72 10.80 1.35
N THR A 180 -64.17 10.48 0.14
CA THR A 180 -64.40 11.32 -1.02
C THR A 180 -65.42 12.43 -0.73
N PRO A 181 -65.13 13.72 -1.01
CA PRO A 181 -66.16 14.73 -1.17
C PRO A 181 -66.66 14.76 -2.63
N THR A 182 -67.99 14.77 -2.72
CA THR A 182 -68.87 14.91 -3.88
C THR A 182 -68.50 16.06 -4.82
N PRO A 183 -68.68 15.95 -6.14
CA PRO A 183 -68.58 17.09 -7.05
C PRO A 183 -69.77 18.03 -6.86
N ASP A 184 -69.50 19.28 -6.50
CA ASP A 184 -70.51 20.34 -6.53
C ASP A 184 -70.85 20.66 -7.99
N ALA A 185 -72.09 20.34 -8.34
CA ALA A 185 -72.78 20.95 -9.46
C ALA A 185 -73.19 22.36 -9.05
N THR A 186 -72.66 23.40 -9.69
CA THR A 186 -73.33 24.67 -10.05
C THR A 186 -72.30 25.72 -10.46
N THR A 187 -72.15 26.00 -11.76
CA THR A 187 -72.28 27.36 -12.34
C THR A 187 -72.11 27.26 -13.87
N GLU A 188 -73.20 26.90 -14.55
CA GLU A 188 -73.58 27.70 -15.70
C GLU A 188 -74.29 28.95 -15.15
N LEU A 189 -73.83 30.14 -15.54
CA LEU A 189 -74.62 31.29 -15.95
C LEU A 189 -73.71 32.53 -16.03
N GLU A 190 -73.74 33.13 -17.23
CA GLU A 190 -73.24 34.45 -17.68
C GLU A 190 -71.78 34.58 -18.19
#